data_AF-A0A955ANS4-F1
#
_entry.id   AF-A0A955ANS4-F1
#
_cell.length_a   1.000
_cell.length_b   1.000
_cell.length_c   1.000
_cell.angle_alpha   90.00
_cell.angle_beta   90.00
_cell.angle_gamma   90.00
#
_symmetry.space_group_name_H-M   'P 1'
#
loop_
_entity.id
_entity.type
_entity.pdbx_description
1 polymer ?
#
loop_
_entity_poly.entity_id
_entity_poly.type
_entity_poly.pdbx_seq_one_letter_code
_entity_poly.pdbx_strand_id
1 'polypeptide(L)'
;MAKRSIDQLDVAGKTVLMRVDFNVPLNDKLQVTDDRRIRMALPSIQSVIDRGGKVILMSHLGRPKGAPDPKFSLKPAADRLAELVSSPVLFATDTVGDDANSKA
;
A
#
# COMPACT_ATOMS: atom_id res chain seq x y z
N MET A 1 -22.29 -12.16 -8.90
CA MET A 1 -21.54 -13.41 -8.62
C MET A 1 -20.90 -13.31 -7.25
N ALA A 2 -20.98 -14.36 -6.43
CA ALA A 2 -20.22 -14.43 -5.19
C ALA A 2 -18.71 -14.46 -5.51
N LYS A 3 -17.95 -13.53 -4.94
CA LYS A 3 -16.48 -13.49 -5.03
C LYS A 3 -15.91 -13.95 -3.69
N ARG A 4 -14.74 -14.59 -3.72
CA ARG A 4 -14.01 -14.90 -2.50
C ARG A 4 -13.41 -13.62 -1.91
N SER A 5 -13.40 -13.53 -0.59
CA SER A 5 -12.86 -12.41 0.17
C SER A 5 -11.66 -12.84 1.03
N ILE A 6 -10.91 -11.86 1.54
CA ILE A 6 -9.62 -12.08 2.24
C ILE A 6 -9.74 -12.90 3.54
N ASP A 7 -10.91 -12.86 4.18
CA ASP A 7 -11.28 -13.64 5.36
C ASP A 7 -11.46 -15.14 5.04
N GLN A 8 -11.70 -15.49 3.77
CA GLN A 8 -11.88 -16.86 3.30
C GLN A 8 -10.59 -17.51 2.80
N LEU A 9 -9.46 -16.80 2.89
CA LEU A 9 -8.16 -17.27 2.41
C LEU A 9 -7.23 -17.57 3.59
N ASP A 10 -6.50 -18.68 3.48
CA ASP A 10 -5.33 -18.94 4.31
C ASP A 10 -4.15 -18.13 3.77
N VAL A 11 -3.62 -17.23 4.60
CA VAL A 11 -2.56 -16.28 4.25
C VAL A 11 -1.26 -16.52 5.02
N ALA A 12 -1.25 -17.48 5.95
CA ALA A 12 -0.09 -17.73 6.80
C ALA A 12 1.11 -18.18 5.95
N GLY A 13 2.26 -17.53 6.14
CA GLY A 13 3.49 -17.81 5.39
C GLY A 13 3.43 -17.43 3.90
N LYS A 14 2.37 -16.75 3.44
CA LYS A 14 2.20 -16.33 2.04
C LYS A 14 2.41 -14.83 1.89
N THR A 15 2.80 -14.43 0.69
CA THR A 15 2.86 -13.02 0.28
C THR A 15 1.59 -12.67 -0.50
N VAL A 16 0.81 -11.72 0.03
CA VAL A 16 -0.45 -11.26 -0.54
C VAL A 16 -0.25 -9.95 -1.27
N LEU A 17 -0.46 -9.95 -2.58
CA LEU A 17 -0.52 -8.74 -3.38
C LEU A 17 -1.91 -8.10 -3.26
N MET A 18 -1.98 -6.90 -2.70
CA MET A 18 -3.23 -6.21 -2.40
C MET A 18 -3.29 -4.86 -3.11
N ARG A 19 -4.29 -4.70 -3.98
CA ARG A 19 -4.63 -3.40 -4.58
C ARG A 19 -5.46 -2.58 -3.60
N VAL A 20 -4.92 -1.46 -3.16
CA VAL A 20 -5.57 -0.51 -2.24
C VAL A 20 -5.75 0.84 -2.89
N ASP A 21 -6.67 1.67 -2.39
CA ASP A 21 -6.82 3.04 -2.86
C ASP A 21 -6.09 4.02 -1.94
N PHE A 22 -4.84 4.32 -2.25
CA PHE A 22 -4.04 5.37 -1.58
C PHE A 22 -3.94 6.64 -2.42
N ASN A 23 -4.94 6.93 -3.26
CA ASN A 23 -5.01 8.19 -3.99
C ASN A 23 -5.49 9.33 -3.07
N VAL A 24 -4.60 9.75 -2.17
CA VAL A 24 -4.83 10.75 -1.13
C VAL A 24 -4.46 12.16 -1.59
N PRO A 25 -5.14 13.21 -1.10
CA PRO A 25 -4.75 14.58 -1.40
C PRO A 25 -3.44 14.95 -0.71
N LEU A 26 -2.53 15.56 -1.46
CA LEU A 26 -1.27 16.11 -0.96
C LEU A 26 -1.31 17.65 -0.97
N ASN A 27 -0.66 18.28 0.00
CA ASN A 27 -0.41 19.73 -0.02
C ASN A 27 0.80 20.09 -0.91
N ASP A 28 1.13 21.38 -1.01
CA ASP A 28 2.27 21.89 -1.80
C ASP A 28 3.64 21.35 -1.33
N LYS A 29 3.72 20.86 -0.09
CA LYS A 29 4.92 20.21 0.48
C LYS A 29 4.91 18.69 0.29
N LEU A 30 4.00 18.16 -0.52
CA LEU A 30 3.79 16.72 -0.78
C LEU A 30 3.45 15.91 0.49
N GLN A 31 2.77 16.52 1.46
CA GLN A 31 2.32 15.86 2.69
C GLN A 31 0.84 15.48 2.58
N VAL A 32 0.47 14.33 3.15
CA VAL A 32 -0.92 13.86 3.19
C VAL A 32 -1.77 14.82 4.03
N THR A 33 -2.88 15.29 3.46
CA THR A 33 -3.83 16.21 4.13
C THR A 33 -5.11 15.53 4.62
N ASP A 34 -5.52 14.43 3.97
CA ASP A 34 -6.61 13.54 4.39
C ASP A 34 -6.13 12.09 4.24
N ASP A 35 -6.02 11.38 5.36
CA ASP A 35 -5.54 9.99 5.41
C ASP A 35 -6.67 8.95 5.44
N ARG A 36 -7.93 9.36 5.30
CA ARG A 36 -9.11 8.48 5.39
C ARG A 36 -8.99 7.26 4.49
N ARG A 37 -8.50 7.42 3.25
CA ARG A 37 -8.35 6.28 2.34
C ARG A 37 -7.32 5.26 2.80
N ILE A 38 -6.25 5.71 3.47
CA ILE A 38 -5.25 4.84 4.08
C ILE A 38 -5.90 4.08 5.25
N ARG A 39 -6.60 4.79 6.14
CA ARG A 39 -7.30 4.20 7.29
C ARG A 39 -8.32 3.14 6.87
N MET A 40 -9.07 3.38 5.80
CA MET A 40 -10.07 2.44 5.29
C MET A 40 -9.46 1.12 4.79
N ALA A 41 -8.18 1.10 4.42
CA ALA A 41 -7.48 -0.13 4.01
C ALA A 41 -6.91 -0.92 5.21
N LEU A 42 -6.73 -0.29 6.38
CA LEU A 42 -6.10 -0.90 7.54
C LEU A 42 -6.73 -2.23 7.97
N PRO A 43 -8.06 -2.41 8.00
CA PRO A 43 -8.64 -3.69 8.42
C PRO A 43 -8.18 -4.87 7.55
N SER A 44 -8.07 -4.69 6.23
CA SER A 44 -7.60 -5.73 5.31
C SER A 44 -6.10 -5.97 5.45
N ILE A 45 -5.31 -4.90 5.61
CA ILE A 45 -3.85 -4.97 5.83
C ILE A 45 -3.56 -5.75 7.12
N GLN A 46 -4.20 -5.35 8.22
CA GLN A 46 -4.01 -5.94 9.54
C GLN A 46 -4.48 -7.40 9.57
N SER A 47 -5.59 -7.73 8.89
CA SER A 47 -6.05 -9.11 8.75
C SER A 47 -4.99 -10.03 8.12
N VAL A 48 -4.20 -9.55 7.14
CA VAL A 48 -3.12 -10.36 6.56
C VAL A 48 -1.96 -10.51 7.54
N ILE A 49 -1.54 -9.42 8.17
CA ILE A 49 -0.41 -9.39 9.11
C ILE A 49 -0.69 -10.28 10.34
N ASP A 50 -1.85 -10.11 10.97
CA ASP A 50 -2.23 -10.84 12.20
C ASP A 50 -2.34 -12.35 11.99
N ARG A 51 -2.65 -12.77 10.75
CA ARG A 51 -2.73 -14.18 10.36
C ARG A 51 -1.40 -14.73 9.84
N GLY A 52 -0.29 -14.02 10.04
CA GLY A 52 1.06 -14.47 9.70
C GLY A 52 1.39 -14.39 8.21
N GLY A 53 0.65 -13.58 7.44
CA GLY A 53 0.95 -13.28 6.04
C GLY A 53 1.83 -12.04 5.89
N LYS A 54 2.48 -11.93 4.73
CA LYS A 54 3.13 -10.70 4.26
C LYS A 54 2.21 -10.00 3.27
N VAL A 55 2.22 -8.68 3.24
CA VAL A 55 1.37 -7.90 2.32
C VAL A 55 2.21 -6.95 1.47
N ILE A 56 2.03 -7.03 0.15
CA ILE A 56 2.55 -6.08 -0.82
C ILE A 56 1.40 -5.20 -1.27
N LEU A 57 1.49 -3.90 -1.02
CA LEU A 57 0.46 -2.94 -1.36
C LEU A 57 0.78 -2.26 -2.69
N MET A 58 -0.19 -2.23 -3.59
CA MET A 58 -0.11 -1.42 -4.82
C MET A 58 -1.24 -0.39 -4.86
N SER A 59 -0.92 0.80 -5.35
CA SER A 59 -1.90 1.85 -5.59
C SER A 59 -1.48 2.73 -6.77
N HIS A 60 -2.36 3.64 -7.13
CA HIS A 60 -2.07 4.82 -7.92
C HIS A 60 -2.15 6.07 -7.04
N LEU A 61 -1.55 7.16 -7.51
CA LEU A 61 -1.75 8.51 -6.98
C LEU A 61 -1.85 9.46 -8.17
N GLY A 62 -2.92 10.26 -8.23
CA GLY A 62 -3.15 11.18 -9.35
C GLY A 62 -3.16 10.48 -10.72
N ARG A 63 -2.57 11.13 -11.73
CA ARG A 63 -2.56 10.68 -13.14
C ARG A 63 -1.18 10.95 -13.77
N PRO A 64 -0.15 10.14 -13.47
CA PRO A 64 1.13 10.23 -14.16
C PRO A 64 0.92 9.89 -15.64
N LYS A 65 1.34 10.78 -16.54
CA LYS A 65 1.13 10.61 -17.99
C LYS A 65 2.27 9.79 -18.62
N GLY A 66 2.45 8.56 -18.15
CA GLY A 66 3.35 7.55 -18.75
C GLY A 66 4.81 7.58 -18.30
N ALA A 67 5.23 8.58 -17.51
CA ALA A 67 6.56 8.63 -16.90
C ALA A 67 6.47 8.86 -15.38
N PRO A 68 7.45 8.40 -14.58
CA PRO A 68 7.53 8.71 -13.16
C PRO A 68 7.58 10.22 -12.93
N ASP A 69 6.73 10.70 -12.05
CA ASP A 69 6.71 12.11 -11.60
C ASP A 69 6.73 12.11 -10.07
N PRO A 70 7.74 12.71 -9.42
CA PRO A 70 7.85 12.75 -7.97
C PRO A 70 6.59 13.29 -7.27
N LYS A 71 5.82 14.17 -7.91
CA LYS A 71 4.57 14.71 -7.34
C LYS A 71 3.46 13.66 -7.20
N PHE A 72 3.55 12.57 -7.96
CA PHE A 72 2.63 11.44 -7.92
C PHE A 72 3.26 10.21 -7.25
N SER A 73 4.36 10.38 -6.52
CA SER A 73 4.95 9.31 -5.72
C SER A 73 4.03 8.91 -4.57
N LEU A 74 3.94 7.59 -4.31
CA LEU A 74 3.24 7.05 -3.14
C LEU A 74 4.05 7.15 -1.85
N LYS A 75 5.28 7.66 -1.89
CA LYS A 75 6.15 7.78 -0.72
C LYS A 75 5.48 8.48 0.47
N PRO A 76 4.75 9.61 0.32
CA PRO A 76 4.05 10.24 1.44
C PRO A 76 2.94 9.36 2.04
N ALA A 77 2.25 8.57 1.21
CA ALA A 77 1.24 7.63 1.68
C ALA A 77 1.87 6.45 2.42
N ALA A 78 3.04 5.97 1.98
CA ALA A 78 3.81 4.93 2.67
C ALA A 78 4.32 5.41 4.04
N ASP A 79 4.85 6.65 4.10
CA ASP A 79 5.30 7.26 5.35
C ASP A 79 4.12 7.41 6.34
N ARG A 80 2.96 7.88 5.86
CA ARG A 80 1.75 7.97 6.70
C ARG A 80 1.23 6.59 7.13
N LEU A 81 1.31 5.57 6.27
CA LEU A 81 0.95 4.21 6.65
C LEU A 81 1.85 3.71 7.78
N ALA A 82 3.16 3.98 7.71
CA ALA A 82 4.14 3.56 8.73
C ALA A 82 3.84 4.14 10.12
N GLU A 83 3.21 5.32 10.19
CA GLU A 83 2.73 5.91 11.45
C GLU A 83 1.46 5.23 12.00
N LEU A 84 0.70 4.54 11.16
CA LEU A 84 -0.60 3.95 11.49
C LEU A 84 -0.53 2.45 11.78
N VAL A 85 0.54 1.77 11.37
CA VAL A 85 0.74 0.33 11.60
C VAL A 85 1.93 0.09 12.53
N SER A 86 1.88 -0.99 13.31
CA SER A 86 3.00 -1.39 14.18
C SER A 86 4.10 -2.16 13.44
N SER A 87 3.88 -2.51 12.16
CA SER A 87 4.81 -3.27 11.35
C SER A 87 5.68 -2.36 10.47
N PRO A 88 6.93 -2.74 10.17
CA PRO A 88 7.76 -1.97 9.24
C PRO A 88 7.10 -1.84 7.87
N VAL A 89 7.10 -0.62 7.31
CA VAL A 89 6.63 -0.34 5.95
C VAL A 89 7.84 -0.03 5.07
N LEU A 90 8.14 -0.92 4.13
CA LEU A 90 9.16 -0.71 3.11
C LEU A 90 8.53 -0.06 1.87
N PHE A 91 9.26 0.84 1.22
CA PHE A 91 8.83 1.50 -0.02
C PHE A 91 9.72 1.09 -1.19
N ALA A 92 9.14 0.40 -2.17
CA ALA A 92 9.81 0.11 -3.43
C ALA A 92 9.79 1.35 -4.33
N THR A 93 10.92 1.68 -4.94
CA THR A 93 11.07 2.83 -5.86
C THR A 93 10.54 2.53 -7.25
N ASP A 94 10.28 1.26 -7.54
CA ASP A 94 9.64 0.79 -8.76
C ASP A 94 8.58 -0.27 -8.42
N THR A 95 7.66 -0.51 -9.35
CA THR A 95 6.59 -1.49 -9.27
C THR A 95 7.04 -2.91 -9.65
N VAL A 96 8.19 -3.02 -10.33
CA VAL A 96 8.78 -4.28 -10.81
C VAL A 96 10.32 -4.21 -10.71
N GLY A 97 11.01 -5.32 -10.95
CA GLY A 97 12.47 -5.37 -10.98
C GLY A 97 13.10 -5.58 -9.60
N ASP A 98 14.42 -5.44 -9.54
CA ASP A 98 15.23 -5.86 -8.39
C ASP A 98 14.84 -5.15 -7.10
N ASP A 99 14.56 -3.85 -7.17
CA ASP A 99 14.16 -3.08 -6.00
C ASP A 99 12.85 -3.58 -5.38
N ALA A 100 11.85 -3.85 -6.24
CA ALA A 100 10.56 -4.40 -5.82
C ALA A 100 10.71 -5.80 -5.21
N ASN A 101 11.55 -6.65 -5.80
CA ASN A 101 11.84 -8.00 -5.28
C ASN A 101 12.58 -7.97 -3.93
N SER A 102 13.52 -7.04 -3.74
CA SER A 102 14.32 -6.94 -2.51
C SER A 102 13.51 -6.51 -1.27
N LYS A 103 12.34 -5.89 -1.49
CA LYS A 103 11.45 -5.34 -0.44
C LYS A 103 10.19 -6.19 -0.21
N ALA A 104 10.05 -7.32 -0.89
CA ALA A 104 8.91 -8.22 -0.87
C ALA A 104 8.92 -9.27 0.27
#